data_AF-A0A495KWE0-F1
#
_entry.id   AF-A0A495KWE0-F1
#
_cell.length_a   1.000
_cell.length_b   1.000
_cell.length_c   1.000
_cell.angle_alpha   90.00
_cell.angle_beta   90.00
_cell.angle_gamma   90.00
#
_symmetry.space_group_name_H-M   'P 1'
#
loop_
_entity.id
_entity.type
_entity.pdbx_description
1 polymer ?
#
loop_
_entity_poly.entity_id
_entity_poly.type
_entity_poly.pdbx_seq_one_letter_code
_entity_poly.pdbx_strand_id
1 'polypeptide(L)'
;MGDDMRSHDMAVAGGADVGVVRRTPTGWRVGGGHEVPDLVSAMVLADLLTSEAGVPQPRAQAPGRAPEDASEVERLRHTIAQLEHALHSRVVVEQAIGVLAERHTMAPREAFERLRSSARSRGRKVADLARDVVESSTSPLTVLPDELNGTAAPN
;
A
#
# COMPACT_ATOMS: atom_id res chain seq x y z
N MET A 1 -11.90 -1.50 -45.15
CA MET A 1 -10.84 -2.06 -44.28
C MET A 1 -10.14 -0.86 -43.66
N GLY A 2 -10.42 -0.42 -42.43
CA GLY A 2 -10.78 -1.17 -41.25
C GLY A 2 -9.54 -1.21 -40.35
N ASP A 3 -9.27 -0.11 -39.65
CA ASP A 3 -8.64 -0.18 -38.34
C ASP A 3 -9.18 0.96 -37.49
N ASP A 4 -10.24 0.61 -36.76
CA ASP A 4 -10.92 1.43 -35.79
C ASP A 4 -10.04 1.43 -34.53
N MET A 5 -9.02 2.29 -34.55
CA MET A 5 -8.02 2.39 -33.47
C MET A 5 -8.69 2.97 -32.22
N ARG A 6 -9.09 2.05 -31.34
CA ARG A 6 -9.91 2.26 -30.14
C ARG A 6 -9.35 3.36 -29.23
N SER A 7 -10.18 4.38 -28.96
CA SER A 7 -9.96 5.41 -27.91
C SER A 7 -9.70 4.85 -26.50
N HIS A 8 -9.89 3.55 -26.25
CA HIS A 8 -9.57 2.91 -24.98
C HIS A 8 -8.06 2.77 -24.71
N ASP A 9 -7.20 2.78 -25.73
CA ASP A 9 -5.74 2.58 -25.54
C ASP A 9 -5.02 3.83 -24.99
N MET A 10 -5.55 5.05 -25.22
CA MET A 10 -4.96 6.27 -24.66
C MET A 10 -5.21 6.45 -23.17
N ALA A 11 -6.27 5.86 -22.61
CA ALA A 11 -6.58 5.97 -21.19
C ALA A 11 -5.67 5.09 -20.31
N VAL A 12 -5.17 3.98 -20.84
CA VAL A 12 -4.31 3.04 -20.09
C VAL A 12 -2.86 3.55 -19.99
N ALA A 13 -2.39 4.32 -20.97
CA ALA A 13 -1.03 4.87 -20.95
C ALA A 13 -0.82 6.00 -19.92
N GLY A 14 -1.88 6.75 -19.57
CA GLY A 14 -1.79 7.85 -18.59
C GLY A 14 -1.68 7.39 -17.13
N GLY A 15 -2.11 6.16 -16.81
CA GLY A 15 -2.10 5.63 -15.45
C GLY A 15 -0.76 5.04 -15.01
N ALA A 16 0.11 4.67 -15.96
CA ALA A 16 1.34 3.91 -15.65
C ALA A 16 2.44 4.74 -14.95
N ASP A 17 2.38 6.07 -15.01
CA ASP A 17 3.45 6.94 -14.50
C ASP A 17 3.04 7.71 -13.23
N VAL A 18 1.82 7.57 -12.73
CA VAL A 18 1.22 8.44 -11.68
C VAL A 18 2.02 8.47 -10.36
N GLY A 19 2.80 7.42 -10.04
CA GLY A 19 3.64 7.32 -8.83
C GLY A 19 5.14 7.19 -9.10
N VAL A 20 5.61 7.35 -10.34
CA VAL A 20 7.02 7.11 -10.67
C VAL A 20 7.89 8.29 -10.25
N VAL A 21 8.84 8.06 -9.34
CA VAL A 21 9.79 9.07 -8.87
C VAL A 21 11.05 9.08 -9.74
N ARG A 22 11.42 10.24 -10.30
CA ARG A 22 12.64 10.43 -11.12
C ARG A 22 13.48 11.58 -10.59
N ARG A 23 14.79 11.38 -10.52
CA ARG A 23 15.74 12.45 -10.15
C ARG A 23 15.84 13.49 -11.27
N THR A 24 15.86 14.77 -10.91
CA THR A 24 16.10 15.91 -11.82
C THR A 24 17.38 16.66 -11.40
N PRO A 25 17.87 17.63 -12.20
CA PRO A 25 18.99 18.48 -11.79
C PRO A 25 18.72 19.30 -10.52
N THR A 26 17.45 19.59 -10.22
CA THR A 26 17.02 20.53 -9.17
C THR A 26 16.19 19.88 -8.05
N GLY A 27 15.91 18.58 -8.14
CA GLY A 27 15.09 17.88 -7.16
C GLY A 27 14.61 16.51 -7.66
N TRP A 28 13.33 16.25 -7.44
CA TRP A 28 12.68 14.98 -7.74
C TRP A 28 11.34 15.23 -8.40
N ARG A 29 11.03 14.49 -9.47
CA ARG A 29 9.76 14.56 -10.18
C ARG A 29 8.93 13.32 -9.88
N VAL A 30 7.63 13.52 -9.66
CA VAL A 30 6.66 12.44 -9.46
C VAL A 30 5.68 12.42 -10.64
N GLY A 31 5.67 11.31 -11.38
CA GLY A 31 4.94 11.15 -12.64
C GLY A 31 5.23 12.23 -13.67
N GLY A 32 4.20 12.65 -14.41
CA GLY A 32 4.34 13.58 -15.52
C GLY A 32 4.44 15.07 -15.15
N GLY A 33 4.31 15.46 -13.87
CA GLY A 33 3.92 16.83 -13.54
C GLY A 33 4.75 17.59 -12.49
N HIS A 34 4.77 17.13 -11.24
CA HIS A 34 5.26 17.97 -10.12
C HIS A 34 6.71 17.66 -9.73
N GLU A 35 7.51 18.72 -9.59
CA GLU A 35 8.89 18.64 -9.07
C GLU A 35 8.93 19.14 -7.62
N VAL A 36 9.55 18.35 -6.75
CA VAL A 36 9.68 18.58 -5.32
C VAL A 36 11.16 18.60 -4.91
N PRO A 37 11.52 19.37 -3.86
CA PRO A 37 12.92 19.67 -3.56
C PRO A 37 13.70 18.47 -3.00
N ASP A 38 13.03 17.53 -2.33
CA ASP A 38 13.67 16.39 -1.67
C ASP A 38 12.94 15.07 -1.94
N LEU A 39 13.66 13.95 -1.71
CA LEU A 39 13.17 12.61 -1.99
C LEU A 39 12.00 12.21 -1.09
N VAL A 40 11.96 12.68 0.17
CA VAL A 40 10.89 12.33 1.11
C VAL A 40 9.58 12.96 0.64
N SER A 41 9.61 14.24 0.25
CA SER A 41 8.48 14.92 -0.39
C SER A 41 8.02 14.20 -1.67
N ALA A 42 8.96 13.65 -2.45
CA ALA A 42 8.64 12.89 -3.66
C ALA A 42 7.94 11.57 -3.35
N MET A 43 8.41 10.85 -2.33
CA MET A 43 7.80 9.60 -1.89
C MET A 43 6.38 9.81 -1.36
N VAL A 44 6.16 10.86 -0.57
CA VAL A 44 4.82 11.21 -0.05
C VAL A 44 3.88 11.60 -1.20
N LEU A 45 4.35 12.45 -2.12
CA LEU A 45 3.55 12.85 -3.28
C LEU A 45 3.21 11.65 -4.19
N ALA A 46 4.14 10.70 -4.35
CA ALA A 46 3.89 9.48 -5.10
C ALA A 46 2.80 8.61 -4.47
N ASP A 47 2.80 8.47 -3.14
CA ASP A 47 1.79 7.71 -2.41
C ASP A 47 0.39 8.36 -2.53
N LEU A 48 0.32 9.68 -2.38
CA LEU A 48 -0.91 10.47 -2.54
C LEU A 48 -1.48 10.37 -3.96
N LEU A 49 -0.64 10.54 -4.99
CA LEU A 49 -1.08 10.45 -6.38
C LEU A 49 -1.53 9.03 -6.76
N THR A 50 -0.86 8.01 -6.21
CA THR A 50 -1.24 6.60 -6.41
C THR A 50 -2.59 6.28 -5.75
N SER A 51 -2.84 6.84 -4.56
CA SER A 51 -4.13 6.73 -3.86
C SER A 51 -5.26 7.41 -4.64
N GLU A 52 -5.05 8.64 -5.12
CA GLU A 52 -6.06 9.43 -5.86
C GLU A 52 -6.45 8.80 -7.20
N ALA A 53 -5.50 8.23 -7.93
CA ALA A 53 -5.76 7.65 -9.24
C ALA A 53 -6.54 6.31 -9.17
N GLY A 54 -6.79 5.78 -7.97
CA GLY A 54 -7.51 4.51 -7.80
C GLY A 54 -6.84 3.34 -8.51
N VAL A 55 -5.55 3.48 -8.87
CA VAL A 55 -4.77 2.40 -9.47
C VAL A 55 -4.70 1.32 -8.40
N PRO A 56 -5.25 0.12 -8.64
CA PRO A 56 -5.12 -0.97 -7.69
C PRO A 56 -3.62 -1.20 -7.53
N GLN A 57 -3.06 -0.82 -6.39
CA GLN A 57 -1.70 -1.20 -6.07
C GLN A 57 -1.68 -2.72 -6.20
N PRO A 58 -0.93 -3.28 -7.17
CA PRO A 58 -0.88 -4.72 -7.34
C PRO A 58 -0.55 -5.26 -5.96
N ARG A 59 -1.41 -6.14 -5.41
CA ARG A 59 -1.18 -6.77 -4.11
C ARG A 59 0.21 -7.35 -4.17
N ALA A 60 1.19 -6.60 -3.68
CA ALA A 60 2.58 -6.93 -3.90
C ALA A 60 2.76 -8.25 -3.18
N GLN A 61 2.85 -9.33 -3.93
CA GLN A 61 3.15 -10.60 -3.34
C GLN A 61 4.55 -10.44 -2.81
N ALA A 62 4.73 -10.72 -1.51
CA ALA A 62 6.05 -10.72 -0.91
C ALA A 62 7.00 -11.48 -1.86
N PRO A 63 8.12 -10.88 -2.29
CA PRO A 63 9.03 -11.55 -3.21
C PRO A 63 9.39 -12.90 -2.59
N GLY A 64 9.25 -13.98 -3.37
CA GLY A 64 9.38 -15.36 -2.92
C GLY A 64 10.76 -15.69 -2.33
N ARG A 65 11.21 -16.94 -2.27
CA ARG A 65 12.63 -17.18 -2.01
C ARG A 65 13.42 -16.91 -3.30
N ALA A 66 14.62 -16.32 -3.21
CA ALA A 66 15.52 -16.25 -4.37
C ALA A 66 15.82 -17.68 -4.89
N PRO A 67 16.02 -17.87 -6.21
CA PRO A 67 16.42 -19.17 -6.76
C PRO A 67 17.71 -19.68 -6.11
N GLU A 68 17.85 -21.00 -5.94
CA GLU A 68 19.04 -21.59 -5.30
C GLU A 68 20.33 -21.28 -6.08
N ASP A 69 20.22 -21.14 -7.40
CA ASP A 69 21.34 -20.93 -8.32
C ASP A 69 21.61 -19.46 -8.65
N ALA A 70 20.90 -18.54 -7.99
CA ALA A 70 20.97 -17.11 -8.29
C ALA A 70 22.39 -16.57 -8.11
N SER A 71 22.81 -15.65 -8.99
CA SER A 71 24.03 -14.88 -8.77
C SER A 71 23.91 -14.04 -7.50
N GLU A 72 25.05 -13.61 -6.93
CA GLU A 72 25.05 -12.75 -5.74
C GLU A 72 24.27 -11.45 -5.97
N VAL A 73 24.39 -10.88 -7.18
CA VAL A 73 23.65 -9.67 -7.57
C VAL A 73 22.14 -9.92 -7.59
N GLU A 74 21.68 -11.07 -8.09
CA GLU A 74 20.26 -11.44 -8.10
C GLU A 74 19.73 -11.68 -6.69
N ARG A 75 20.51 -12.36 -5.83
CA ARG A 75 20.15 -12.53 -4.41
C ARG A 75 19.99 -11.19 -3.71
N LEU A 76 20.93 -10.26 -3.89
CA LEU A 76 20.86 -8.94 -3.29
C LEU A 76 19.65 -8.13 -3.80
N ARG A 77 19.38 -8.15 -5.11
CA ARG A 77 18.17 -7.52 -5.67
C ARG A 77 16.90 -8.10 -5.08
N HIS A 78 16.87 -9.42 -4.88
CA HIS A 78 15.73 -10.10 -4.29
C HIS A 78 15.51 -9.70 -2.82
N THR A 79 16.59 -9.65 -2.04
CA THR A 79 16.56 -9.16 -0.65
C THR A 79 16.09 -7.72 -0.57
N ILE A 80 16.58 -6.84 -1.46
CA ILE A 80 16.14 -5.44 -1.53
C ILE A 80 14.63 -5.39 -1.76
N ALA A 81 14.10 -6.12 -2.75
CA ALA A 81 12.67 -6.16 -3.01
C ALA A 81 11.87 -6.68 -1.80
N GLN A 82 12.39 -7.68 -1.07
CA GLN A 82 11.74 -8.19 0.14
C GLN A 82 11.70 -7.16 1.26
N LEU A 83 12.79 -6.43 1.44
CA LEU A 83 12.88 -5.37 2.45
C LEU A 83 11.97 -4.20 2.09
N GLU A 84 11.96 -3.77 0.83
CA GLU A 84 11.04 -2.73 0.34
C GLU A 84 9.58 -3.14 0.57
N HIS A 85 9.23 -4.39 0.26
CA HIS A 85 7.90 -4.93 0.52
C HIS A 85 7.56 -4.94 2.02
N ALA A 86 8.48 -5.40 2.87
CA ALA A 86 8.30 -5.43 4.32
C ALA A 86 8.12 -4.02 4.91
N LEU A 87 8.87 -3.03 4.41
CA LEU A 87 8.76 -1.64 4.84
C LEU A 87 7.40 -1.05 4.46
N HIS A 88 6.95 -1.24 3.22
CA HIS A 88 5.65 -0.75 2.78
C HIS A 88 4.50 -1.42 3.55
N SER A 89 4.59 -2.74 3.77
CA SER A 89 3.62 -3.47 4.59
C SER A 89 3.57 -2.95 6.03
N ARG A 90 4.71 -2.53 6.59
CA ARG A 90 4.75 -2.02 7.96
C ARG A 90 4.01 -0.68 8.08
N VAL A 91 4.24 0.25 7.16
CA VAL A 91 3.58 1.57 7.18
C VAL A 91 2.06 1.43 7.25
N VAL A 92 1.48 0.60 6.38
CA VAL A 92 0.02 0.37 6.35
C VAL A 92 -0.51 -0.25 7.65
N VAL A 93 0.26 -1.14 8.27
CA VAL A 93 -0.12 -1.76 9.55
C VAL A 93 -0.08 -0.74 10.68
N GLU A 94 0.94 0.12 10.74
CA GLU A 94 1.04 1.17 11.76
C GLU A 94 -0.07 2.23 11.59
N GLN A 95 -0.42 2.59 10.34
CA GLN A 95 -1.56 3.47 10.06
C GLN A 95 -2.87 2.86 10.54
N ALA A 96 -3.12 1.58 10.25
CA ALA A 96 -4.31 0.87 10.71
C ALA A 96 -4.39 0.81 12.24
N ILE A 97 -3.26 0.57 12.92
CA ILE A 97 -3.17 0.61 14.38
C ILE A 97 -3.57 2.00 14.89
N GLY A 98 -3.06 3.08 14.28
CA GLY A 98 -3.42 4.45 14.62
C GLY A 98 -4.92 4.73 14.46
N VAL A 99 -5.51 4.32 13.33
CA VAL A 99 -6.95 4.45 13.07
C VAL A 99 -7.79 3.73 14.13
N LEU A 100 -7.44 2.49 14.48
CA LEU A 100 -8.18 1.71 15.48
C LEU A 100 -7.98 2.25 16.89
N ALA A 101 -6.77 2.67 17.25
CA ALA A 101 -6.46 3.24 18.56
C ALA A 101 -7.26 4.52 18.81
N GLU A 102 -7.32 5.40 17.81
CA GLU A 102 -8.07 6.65 17.88
C GLU A 102 -9.59 6.39 17.89
N ARG A 103 -10.10 5.57 16.95
CA ARG A 103 -11.54 5.32 16.81
C ARG A 103 -12.17 4.69 18.05
N HIS A 104 -11.41 3.85 18.75
CA HIS A 104 -11.91 3.05 19.88
C HIS A 104 -11.29 3.44 21.22
N THR A 105 -10.53 4.54 21.27
CA THR A 105 -9.85 5.04 22.47
C THR A 105 -9.07 3.93 23.20
N MET A 106 -8.27 3.17 22.46
CA MET A 106 -7.51 2.03 23.00
C MET A 106 -6.01 2.18 22.81
N ALA A 107 -5.24 1.43 23.59
CA ALA A 107 -3.79 1.42 23.46
C ALA A 107 -3.36 0.83 22.10
N PRO A 108 -2.31 1.36 21.45
CA PRO A 108 -1.81 0.83 20.17
C PRO A 108 -1.51 -0.67 20.18
N ARG A 109 -1.01 -1.18 21.31
CA ARG A 109 -0.76 -2.62 21.49
C ARG A 109 -2.04 -3.44 21.41
N GLU A 110 -3.13 -2.95 21.99
CA GLU A 110 -4.42 -3.62 21.95
C GLU A 110 -5.01 -3.60 20.53
N ALA A 111 -4.92 -2.46 19.84
CA ALA A 111 -5.32 -2.33 18.45
C ALA A 111 -4.59 -3.32 17.53
N PHE A 112 -3.27 -3.48 17.72
CA PHE A 112 -2.49 -4.46 16.97
C PHE A 112 -2.93 -5.91 17.24
N GLU A 113 -3.17 -6.28 18.50
CA GLU A 113 -3.63 -7.63 18.82
C GLU A 113 -5.02 -7.93 18.25
N ARG A 114 -5.94 -6.95 18.28
CA ARG A 114 -7.27 -7.08 17.64
C ARG A 114 -7.14 -7.26 16.13
N LEU A 115 -6.32 -6.45 15.47
CA LEU A 115 -6.05 -6.57 14.03
C LEU A 115 -5.47 -7.95 13.69
N ARG A 116 -4.48 -8.41 14.45
CA ARG A 116 -3.84 -9.71 14.25
C ARG A 116 -4.80 -10.88 14.50
N SER A 117 -5.61 -10.81 15.55
CA SER A 117 -6.63 -11.82 15.87
C SER A 117 -7.66 -11.94 14.74
N SER A 118 -8.18 -10.79 14.29
CA SER A 118 -9.16 -10.70 13.19
C SER A 118 -8.61 -11.21 11.86
N ALA A 119 -7.34 -10.92 11.56
CA ALA A 119 -6.66 -11.45 10.37
C ALA A 119 -6.48 -12.98 10.46
N ARG A 120 -6.04 -13.48 11.63
CA ARG A 120 -5.81 -14.91 11.86
C ARG A 120 -7.10 -15.72 11.77
N SER A 121 -8.18 -15.27 12.41
CA SER A 121 -9.48 -15.97 12.39
C SER A 121 -10.05 -16.09 10.97
N ARG A 122 -9.67 -15.17 10.08
CA ARG A 122 -10.09 -15.14 8.66
C ARG A 122 -9.09 -15.77 7.70
N GLY A 123 -7.93 -16.24 8.17
CA GLY A 123 -6.85 -16.72 7.30
C GLY A 123 -6.32 -15.65 6.34
N ARG A 124 -6.46 -14.37 6.68
CA ARG A 124 -6.00 -13.23 5.87
C ARG A 124 -4.64 -12.72 6.36
N LYS A 125 -3.87 -12.11 5.47
CA LYS A 125 -2.65 -11.41 5.88
C LYS A 125 -3.02 -10.16 6.67
N VAL A 126 -2.28 -9.88 7.74
CA VAL A 126 -2.48 -8.68 8.58
C VAL A 126 -2.42 -7.40 7.74
N ALA A 127 -1.47 -7.33 6.80
CA ALA A 127 -1.32 -6.18 5.90
C ALA A 127 -2.54 -5.96 5.00
N ASP A 128 -3.23 -7.03 4.58
CA ASP A 128 -4.41 -6.91 3.73
C ASP A 128 -5.59 -6.37 4.55
N LEU A 129 -5.77 -6.84 5.78
CA LEU A 129 -6.81 -6.33 6.67
C LEU A 129 -6.50 -4.90 7.16
N ALA A 130 -5.23 -4.56 7.32
CA ALA A 130 -4.80 -3.20 7.65
C ALA A 130 -5.18 -2.19 6.56
N ARG A 131 -5.07 -2.57 5.27
CA ARG A 131 -5.53 -1.71 4.16
C ARG A 131 -7.03 -1.42 4.25
N ASP A 132 -7.86 -2.45 4.50
CA ASP A 132 -9.30 -2.26 4.67
C ASP A 132 -9.59 -1.27 5.81
N VAL A 133 -8.84 -1.36 6.92
CA VAL A 133 -8.97 -0.44 8.07
C VAL A 133 -8.64 1.00 7.69
N VAL A 134 -7.51 1.21 7.01
CA VAL A 134 -7.11 2.55 6.54
C VAL A 134 -8.15 3.10 5.56
N GLU A 135 -8.61 2.30 4.61
CA GLU A 135 -9.64 2.69 3.64
C GLU A 135 -10.97 3.05 4.31
N SER A 136 -11.37 2.33 5.37
CA SER A 136 -12.58 2.65 6.15
C SER A 136 -12.54 4.00 6.88
N SER A 137 -11.36 4.60 7.01
CA SER A 137 -11.20 5.93 7.63
C SER A 137 -11.59 7.06 6.69
N THR A 138 -11.49 6.85 5.38
CA THR A 138 -11.80 7.85 4.34
C THR A 138 -13.03 7.46 3.50
N SER A 139 -13.41 6.19 3.50
CA SER A 139 -14.58 5.67 2.78
C SER A 139 -15.54 4.95 3.74
N PRO A 140 -16.76 5.49 3.96
CA PRO A 140 -17.76 4.84 4.81
C PRO A 140 -18.36 3.57 4.19
N LEU A 141 -18.03 3.25 2.93
CA LEU A 141 -18.49 2.04 2.24
C LEU A 141 -17.63 0.82 2.54
N THR A 142 -16.43 1.00 3.10
CA THR A 142 -15.53 -0.09 3.45
C THR A 142 -15.97 -0.70 4.78
N VAL A 143 -16.64 -1.85 4.69
CA VAL A 143 -17.13 -2.59 5.86
C VAL A 143 -16.00 -3.38 6.49
N LEU A 144 -15.66 -3.04 7.74
CA LEU A 144 -14.73 -3.83 8.54
C LEU A 144 -15.45 -4.97 9.27
N PRO A 145 -14.70 -6.02 9.67
CA PRO A 145 -15.11 -6.96 10.70
C PRO A 145 -15.68 -6.30 11.97
N ASP A 146 -16.71 -6.91 12.57
CA ASP A 146 -17.38 -6.40 13.78
C ASP A 146 -16.41 -6.19 14.95
N GLU A 147 -15.44 -7.09 15.12
CA GLU A 147 -14.40 -6.98 16.15
C GLU A 147 -13.45 -5.78 15.95
N LEU A 148 -13.37 -5.24 14.73
CA LEU A 148 -12.62 -4.03 14.39
C LEU A 148 -13.52 -2.78 14.33
N ASN A 149 -14.84 -2.95 14.25
CA ASN A 149 -15.84 -1.87 14.33
C ASN A 149 -16.20 -1.47 15.76
N GLY A 150 -15.75 -2.21 16.78
CA GLY A 150 -15.98 -1.88 18.20
C GLY A 150 -16.92 -2.83 18.95
N THR A 151 -17.45 -3.86 18.30
CA THR A 151 -18.30 -4.87 18.98
C THR A 151 -17.47 -6.08 19.37
N ALA A 152 -16.63 -5.92 20.39
CA ALA A 152 -16.24 -7.08 21.19
C ALA A 152 -17.37 -7.32 22.19
N ALA A 153 -18.13 -8.40 22.02
CA ALA A 153 -19.12 -8.82 23.01
C ALA A 153 -18.47 -8.88 24.41
N PRO A 154 -19.14 -8.38 25.47
CA PRO A 154 -18.64 -8.54 26.82
C PRO A 154 -18.63 -10.04 27.17
N ASN A 155 -17.49 -10.51 27.69
CA ASN A 155 -17.34 -11.82 28.32
C ASN A 155 -17.69 -11.68 29.80
#